data_AF-A0A5N8X7Q9-F1
#
_entry.id   AF-A0A5N8X7Q9-F1
#
_cell.length_a   1.000
_cell.length_b   1.000
_cell.length_c   1.000
_cell.angle_alpha   90.00
_cell.angle_beta   90.00
_cell.angle_gamma   90.00
#
_symmetry.space_group_name_H-M   'P 1'
#
loop_
_entity.id
_entity.type
_entity.pdbx_description
1 polymer ?
#
loop_
_entity_poly.entity_id
_entity_poly.type
_entity_poly.pdbx_seq_one_letter_code
_entity_poly.pdbx_strand_id
1 'polypeptide(L)'
;ERGEAARGGGAAGFGDVDVLRDGKPVYRLEARPRVFGDFVAGAWWHSTSPASHFTQSLVCSRVTEDDGRVTLSGRRLTVTSPDGGRSVTELETDEEVLGTYRARFGIELERVPEVRKADKEA
;
A
#
# COMPACT_ATOMS: atom_id res chain seq x y z
N GLU A 1 23.45 -4.95 -39.34
CA GLU A 1 22.94 -6.27 -39.77
C GLU A 1 21.50 -6.42 -39.33
N ARG A 2 20.63 -6.98 -40.19
CA ARG A 2 19.19 -7.11 -39.96
C ARG A 2 18.93 -8.30 -39.04
N GLY A 3 18.24 -8.07 -37.92
CA GLY A 3 17.64 -9.11 -37.08
C GLY A 3 16.13 -9.14 -37.28
N GLU A 4 15.63 -10.30 -37.68
CA GLU A 4 14.26 -10.60 -38.05
C GLU A 4 13.33 -10.66 -36.83
N ALA A 5 12.20 -9.94 -36.87
CA ALA A 5 11.19 -9.97 -35.81
C ALA A 5 10.21 -11.13 -36.05
N ALA A 6 10.35 -12.19 -35.27
CA ALA A 6 9.37 -13.27 -35.21
C ALA A 6 8.09 -12.77 -34.54
N ARG A 7 6.95 -12.89 -35.24
CA ARG A 7 5.61 -12.62 -34.71
C ARG A 7 5.19 -13.73 -33.75
N GLY A 8 5.18 -13.46 -32.46
CA GLY A 8 4.52 -14.26 -31.42
C GLY A 8 3.44 -13.43 -30.71
N GLY A 9 2.17 -13.79 -30.90
CA GLY A 9 1.06 -13.14 -30.21
C GLY A 9 0.96 -13.58 -28.75
N GLY A 10 0.79 -12.60 -27.84
CA GLY A 10 0.47 -12.80 -26.42
C GLY A 10 1.66 -12.63 -25.46
N ALA A 11 1.57 -11.62 -24.57
CA ALA A 11 2.43 -11.30 -23.41
C ALA A 11 3.95 -11.09 -23.61
N ALA A 12 4.60 -11.73 -24.59
CA ALA A 12 6.06 -11.69 -24.77
C ALA A 12 6.64 -10.34 -25.25
N GLY A 13 5.79 -9.39 -25.65
CA GLY A 13 6.22 -8.14 -26.28
C GLY A 13 6.49 -6.96 -25.34
N PHE A 14 6.08 -7.04 -24.08
CA PHE A 14 6.13 -5.89 -23.16
C PHE A 14 7.32 -5.95 -22.18
N GLY A 15 7.79 -7.15 -21.85
CA GLY A 15 8.84 -7.35 -20.85
C GLY A 15 8.38 -7.06 -19.41
N ASP A 16 9.30 -7.29 -18.47
CA ASP A 16 9.10 -7.00 -17.05
C ASP A 16 9.95 -5.79 -16.61
N VAL A 17 9.45 -5.06 -15.62
CA VAL A 17 10.14 -3.93 -14.97
C VAL A 17 10.52 -4.32 -13.54
N ASP A 18 11.82 -4.31 -13.24
CA ASP A 18 12.33 -4.47 -11.89
C ASP A 18 12.42 -3.09 -11.21
N VAL A 19 11.63 -2.90 -10.15
CA VAL A 19 11.72 -1.72 -9.29
C VAL A 19 12.74 -2.00 -8.20
N LEU A 20 13.79 -1.18 -8.16
CA LEU A 20 14.87 -1.28 -7.17
C LEU A 20 14.74 -0.17 -6.11
N ARG A 21 15.09 -0.49 -4.87
CA ARG A 21 15.35 0.47 -3.79
C ARG A 21 16.74 0.19 -3.24
N ASP A 22 17.61 1.21 -3.24
CA ASP A 22 19.01 1.10 -2.80
C ASP A 22 19.75 -0.06 -3.50
N GLY A 23 19.51 -0.20 -4.81
CA GLY A 23 20.09 -1.26 -5.65
C GLY A 23 19.49 -2.67 -5.45
N LYS A 24 18.51 -2.83 -4.55
CA LYS A 24 17.87 -4.12 -4.26
C LYS A 24 16.46 -4.18 -4.86
N PRO A 25 16.07 -5.29 -5.52
CA PRO A 25 14.73 -5.42 -6.09
C PRO A 25 13.66 -5.47 -5.00
N VAL A 26 12.60 -4.68 -5.19
CA VAL A 26 11.43 -4.61 -4.30
C VAL A 26 10.13 -5.02 -5.00
N TYR A 27 10.03 -4.82 -6.32
CA TYR A 27 8.92 -5.32 -7.14
C TYR A 27 9.41 -5.74 -8.52
N ARG A 28 8.71 -6.72 -9.10
CA ARG A 28 8.76 -7.03 -10.53
C ARG A 28 7.36 -6.84 -11.09
N LEU A 29 7.23 -6.02 -12.12
CA LEU A 29 5.96 -5.65 -12.72
C LEU A 29 5.93 -6.09 -14.18
N GLU A 30 4.83 -6.72 -14.61
CA GLU A 30 4.57 -6.95 -16.03
C GLU A 30 4.23 -5.59 -16.69
N ALA A 31 4.84 -5.26 -17.84
CA ALA A 31 4.60 -3.99 -18.53
C ALA A 31 3.37 -4.00 -19.48
N ARG A 32 2.62 -5.11 -19.51
CA ARG A 32 1.40 -5.23 -20.33
C ARG A 32 0.33 -4.24 -19.83
N PRO A 33 -0.30 -3.46 -20.73
CA PRO A 33 -1.41 -2.59 -20.36
C PRO A 33 -2.54 -3.36 -19.68
N ARG A 34 -3.12 -2.79 -18.62
CA ARG A 34 -4.25 -3.35 -17.88
C ARG A 34 -5.45 -2.44 -18.00
N VAL A 35 -6.63 -3.04 -18.10
CA VAL A 35 -7.90 -2.32 -18.03
C VAL A 35 -8.42 -2.34 -16.59
N PHE A 36 -9.32 -1.43 -16.23
CA PHE A 36 -9.83 -1.33 -14.86
C PHE A 36 -10.39 -2.67 -14.31
N GLY A 37 -11.06 -3.44 -15.17
CA GLY A 37 -11.61 -4.75 -14.81
C GLY A 37 -10.57 -5.77 -14.32
N ASP A 38 -9.33 -5.64 -14.75
CA ASP A 38 -8.25 -6.57 -14.37
C ASP A 38 -7.85 -6.44 -12.89
N PHE A 39 -8.23 -5.35 -12.23
CA PHE A 39 -7.92 -5.08 -10.82
C PHE A 39 -9.02 -5.56 -9.86
N VAL A 40 -10.20 -5.92 -10.37
CA VAL A 40 -11.34 -6.31 -9.53
C VAL A 40 -11.02 -7.52 -8.66
N ALA A 41 -10.38 -8.55 -9.23
CA ALA A 41 -10.00 -9.75 -8.49
C ALA A 41 -9.00 -9.44 -7.37
N GLY A 42 -8.00 -8.59 -7.65
CA GLY A 42 -7.01 -8.15 -6.66
C GLY A 42 -7.64 -7.31 -5.56
N ALA A 43 -8.49 -6.35 -5.91
CA ALA A 43 -9.21 -5.51 -4.95
C ALA A 43 -10.13 -6.34 -4.06
N TRP A 44 -10.85 -7.32 -4.62
CA TRP A 44 -11.65 -8.27 -3.84
C TRP A 44 -10.77 -9.05 -2.86
N TRP A 45 -9.69 -9.69 -3.34
CA TRP A 45 -8.81 -10.46 -2.47
C TRP A 45 -8.21 -9.62 -1.34
N HIS A 46 -7.72 -8.41 -1.65
CA HIS A 46 -7.14 -7.52 -0.64
C HIS A 46 -8.15 -7.01 0.39
N SER A 47 -9.43 -6.91 0.03
CA SER A 47 -10.47 -6.38 0.92
C SER A 47 -11.25 -7.45 1.69
N THR A 48 -11.22 -8.71 1.25
CA THR A 48 -12.05 -9.79 1.82
C THR A 48 -11.28 -11.00 2.30
N SER A 49 -10.13 -11.32 1.73
CA SER A 49 -9.41 -12.56 2.07
C SER A 49 -8.82 -12.49 3.47
N PRO A 50 -9.08 -13.46 4.37
CA PRO A 50 -8.48 -13.49 5.70
C PRO A 50 -6.95 -13.65 5.67
N ALA A 51 -6.39 -14.09 4.54
CA ALA A 51 -4.95 -14.18 4.33
C ALA A 51 -4.31 -12.84 3.89
N SER A 52 -5.11 -11.80 3.62
CA SER A 52 -4.58 -10.51 3.22
C SER A 52 -4.07 -9.72 4.42
N HIS A 53 -2.90 -9.10 4.29
CA HIS A 53 -2.39 -8.20 5.33
C HIS A 53 -3.36 -7.04 5.63
N PHE A 54 -4.12 -6.57 4.64
CA PHE A 54 -5.07 -5.46 4.80
C PHE A 54 -6.31 -5.83 5.62
N THR A 55 -6.67 -7.12 5.71
CA THR A 55 -7.74 -7.58 6.60
C THR A 55 -7.22 -7.93 7.99
N GLN A 56 -5.90 -7.98 8.19
CA GLN A 56 -5.23 -8.37 9.42
C GLN A 56 -4.61 -7.18 10.18
N SER A 57 -4.46 -6.03 9.52
CA SER A 57 -3.76 -4.87 10.06
C SER A 57 -4.36 -3.56 9.58
N LEU A 58 -4.25 -2.52 10.41
CA LEU A 58 -4.63 -1.16 10.06
C LEU A 58 -3.41 -0.41 9.57
N VAL A 59 -3.51 0.21 8.40
CA VAL A 59 -2.48 1.09 7.87
C VAL A 59 -3.10 2.24 7.09
N CYS A 60 -2.62 3.45 7.36
CA CYS A 60 -2.91 4.64 6.57
C CYS A 60 -1.60 5.37 6.32
N SER A 61 -1.24 5.66 5.07
CA SER A 61 0.02 6.32 4.72
C SER A 61 -0.23 7.43 3.72
N ARG A 62 0.46 8.55 3.89
CA ARG A 62 0.39 9.73 3.02
C ARG A 62 1.78 10.32 2.82
N VAL A 63 2.08 10.75 1.59
CA VAL A 63 3.22 11.63 1.33
C VAL A 63 2.86 13.03 1.84
N THR A 64 3.79 13.68 2.52
CA THR A 64 3.60 15.04 3.04
C THR A 64 4.08 16.08 2.04
N GLU A 65 3.67 17.34 2.21
CA GLU A 65 3.96 18.42 1.24
C GLU A 65 5.45 18.72 1.09
N ASP A 66 6.22 18.39 2.11
CA ASP A 66 7.67 18.51 2.16
C ASP A 66 8.41 17.32 1.53
N ASP A 67 7.73 16.40 0.84
CA ASP A 67 8.26 15.11 0.33
C ASP A 67 8.59 14.08 1.42
N GLY A 68 8.13 14.31 2.65
CA GLY A 68 8.15 13.31 3.71
C GLY A 68 7.05 12.26 3.57
N ARG A 69 6.91 11.42 4.61
CA ARG A 69 5.84 10.43 4.72
C ARG A 69 5.33 10.33 6.14
N VAL A 70 4.02 10.31 6.29
CA VAL A 70 3.35 9.94 7.54
C VAL A 70 2.64 8.61 7.35
N THR A 71 2.80 7.69 8.30
CA THR A 71 2.13 6.38 8.30
C THR A 71 1.59 6.10 9.69
N LEU A 72 0.30 5.82 9.80
CA LEU A 72 -0.35 5.32 11.01
C LEU A 72 -0.63 3.82 10.83
N SER A 73 0.00 2.99 11.67
CA SER A 73 -0.20 1.54 11.71
C SER A 73 -0.82 1.14 13.04
N GLY A 74 -2.13 0.92 13.07
CA GLY A 74 -2.89 0.84 14.32
C GLY A 74 -2.76 2.14 15.10
N ARG A 75 -2.08 2.10 16.25
CA ARG A 75 -1.76 3.27 17.09
C ARG A 75 -0.33 3.78 16.92
N ARG A 76 0.49 3.11 16.10
CA ARG A 76 1.87 3.51 15.84
C ARG A 76 1.93 4.55 14.72
N LEU A 77 2.21 5.80 15.08
CA LEU A 77 2.49 6.87 14.15
C LEU A 77 3.98 6.88 13.79
N THR A 78 4.30 6.69 12.51
CA THR A 78 5.65 6.87 11.96
C THR A 78 5.68 8.12 11.10
N VAL A 79 6.64 9.00 11.34
CA VAL A 79 6.94 10.14 10.46
C VAL A 79 8.34 9.94 9.89
N THR A 80 8.45 10.05 8.57
CA THR A 80 9.70 9.99 7.83
C THR A 80 9.91 11.33 7.14
N SER A 81 10.99 12.00 7.49
CA SER A 81 11.43 13.25 6.89
C SER A 81 12.04 13.01 5.50
N PRO A 82 12.14 14.06 4.66
CA PRO A 82 12.67 13.95 3.30
C PRO A 82 14.16 13.54 3.25
N ASP A 83 14.90 13.87 4.31
CA ASP A 83 16.29 13.50 4.53
C ASP A 83 16.48 12.04 5.02
N GLY A 84 15.38 11.30 5.17
CA GLY A 84 15.37 9.93 5.67
C GLY A 84 15.32 9.80 7.19
N GLY A 85 15.28 10.91 7.93
CA GLY A 85 15.04 10.90 9.37
C GLY A 85 13.71 10.22 9.71
N ARG A 86 13.67 9.40 10.75
CA ARG A 86 12.47 8.65 11.14
C ARG A 86 12.17 8.78 12.62
N SER A 87 10.96 9.19 12.95
CA SER A 87 10.41 9.13 14.31
C SER A 87 9.21 8.18 14.37
N VAL A 88 9.05 7.54 15.53
CA VAL A 88 7.93 6.64 15.81
C VAL A 88 7.36 7.00 17.17
N THR A 89 6.05 7.20 17.22
CA THR A 89 5.30 7.55 18.43
C THR A 89 4.08 6.64 18.53
N GLU A 90 3.81 6.13 19.72
CA GLU A 90 2.57 5.40 20.00
C GLU A 90 1.51 6.40 20.47
N LEU A 91 0.33 6.36 19.85
CA LEU A 91 -0.82 7.15 20.28
C LEU A 91 -1.53 6.40 21.40
N GLU A 92 -1.79 7.07 22.52
CA GLU A 92 -2.31 6.44 23.73
C GLU A 92 -3.84 6.44 23.76
N THR A 93 -4.48 7.42 23.12
CA THR A 93 -5.94 7.61 23.20
C THR A 93 -6.64 7.50 21.85
N ASP A 94 -7.96 7.27 21.90
CA ASP A 94 -8.78 7.26 20.69
C ASP A 94 -8.87 8.66 20.07
N GLU A 95 -8.93 9.69 20.90
CA GLU A 95 -8.94 11.08 20.47
C GLU A 95 -7.68 11.44 19.68
N GLU A 96 -6.50 10.97 20.11
CA GLU A 96 -5.24 11.16 19.39
C GLU A 96 -5.24 10.46 18.03
N VAL A 97 -5.78 9.23 17.97
CA VAL A 97 -5.92 8.48 16.71
C VAL A 97 -6.86 9.20 15.74
N LEU A 98 -8.05 9.58 16.20
CA LEU A 98 -9.05 10.28 15.40
C LEU A 98 -8.55 11.66 14.96
N GLY A 99 -7.90 12.40 15.85
CA GLY A 99 -7.25 13.67 15.55
C GLY A 99 -6.16 13.52 14.50
N THR A 100 -5.39 12.42 14.55
CA THR A 100 -4.36 12.10 13.54
C THR A 100 -4.98 11.79 12.18
N TYR A 101 -6.04 10.97 12.11
CA TYR A 101 -6.78 10.73 10.86
C TYR A 101 -7.25 12.04 10.20
N ARG A 102 -7.86 12.91 11.00
CA ARG A 102 -8.33 14.21 10.54
C ARG A 102 -7.19 15.10 10.05
N ALA A 103 -6.22 15.37 10.92
CA ALA A 103 -5.19 16.38 10.68
C ALA A 103 -4.14 15.93 9.64
N ARG A 104 -3.74 14.65 9.66
CA ARG A 104 -2.65 14.14 8.82
C ARG A 104 -3.11 13.44 7.56
N PHE A 105 -4.34 12.94 7.52
CA PHE A 105 -4.85 12.19 6.38
C PHE A 105 -6.08 12.84 5.73
N GLY A 106 -6.72 13.83 6.37
CA GLY A 106 -7.93 14.45 5.86
C GLY A 106 -9.15 13.51 5.91
N ILE A 107 -9.10 12.50 6.78
CA ILE A 107 -10.14 11.48 6.92
C ILE A 107 -10.88 11.72 8.23
N GLU A 108 -12.17 12.00 8.12
CA GLU A 108 -13.08 12.11 9.25
C GLU A 108 -13.64 10.75 9.62
N LEU A 109 -13.42 10.32 10.87
CA LEU A 109 -13.92 9.06 11.40
C LEU A 109 -14.71 9.30 12.67
N GLU A 110 -15.85 8.60 12.79
CA GLU A 110 -16.69 8.65 13.99
C GLU A 110 -16.13 7.80 15.14
N ARG A 111 -15.32 6.79 14.80
CA ARG A 111 -14.71 5.84 15.75
C ARG A 111 -13.36 5.36 15.25
N VAL A 112 -12.49 4.93 16.17
CA VAL A 112 -11.19 4.38 15.81
C VAL A 112 -11.38 3.10 14.97
N PRO A 113 -10.66 2.94 13.84
CA PRO A 113 -10.73 1.72 13.07
C PRO A 113 -10.25 0.52 13.89
N GLU A 114 -10.93 -0.60 13.73
CA GLU A 114 -10.54 -1.88 14.31
C GLU A 114 -10.38 -2.91 13.19
N VAL A 115 -9.42 -3.82 13.37
CA VAL A 115 -9.29 -4.98 12.48
C VAL A 115 -10.56 -5.82 12.63
N ARG A 116 -11.19 -6.20 11.51
CA ARG A 116 -12.32 -7.14 11.54
C ARG A 116 -11.89 -8.38 12.29
N LYS A 117 -12.62 -8.72 13.35
CA LYS A 117 -12.46 -10.05 13.96
C LYS A 117 -12.83 -11.04 12.88
N ALA A 118 -11.93 -11.97 12.59
CA ALA A 118 -12.32 -13.14 11.83
C ALA A 118 -13.44 -13.81 12.62
N ASP A 119 -14.54 -14.14 11.95
CA ASP A 119 -15.53 -15.03 12.55
C ASP A 119 -14.78 -16.29 12.94
N LYS A 120 -14.67 -16.54 14.26
CA LYS A 120 -14.18 -17.81 14.76
C LYS A 120 -15.32 -18.81 14.59
N GLU A 121 -15.48 -19.35 13.38
CA GLU A 121 -16.35 -20.48 13.06
C GLU A 121 -16.06 -20.88 11.59
N ALA A 122 -15.86 -22.14 11.21
CA ALA A 122 -15.97 -23.43 11.90
C ALA A 122 -14.99 -24.45 11.28
#